data_AF-A0A757TCA0-F1
#
_entry.id   AF-A0A757TCA0-F1
#
_cell.length_a   1.000
_cell.length_b   1.000
_cell.length_c   1.000
_cell.angle_alpha   90.00
_cell.angle_beta   90.00
_cell.angle_gamma   90.00
#
_symmetry.space_group_name_H-M   'P 1'
#
loop_
_entity.id
_entity.type
_entity.pdbx_description
1 polymer ?
#
loop_
_entity_poly.entity_id
_entity_poly.type
_entity_poly.pdbx_seq_one_letter_code
_entity_poly.pdbx_strand_id
1 'polypeptide(L)'
;MQTIDGNGAVASVAFRTSEVIAIYPITPSSTMAEQADAWAGNGLKNVWGDTPRVVEMQSEGGAIAAVHGALQTGSLSTSFTSSQGLLLMIPTLYKLAGQLTPFVLHVAARTVATHALSIFGDHSDVMAVRQT
;
A
#
# COMPACT_ATOMS: atom_id res chain seq x y z
N MET A 1 9.23 24.36 -2.97
CA MET A 1 7.86 24.05 -3.43
C MET A 1 7.99 23.21 -4.68
N GLN A 2 7.28 22.07 -4.77
CA GLN A 2 7.30 21.16 -5.92
C GLN A 2 5.86 20.97 -6.41
N THR A 3 5.69 20.79 -7.72
CA THR A 3 4.42 20.39 -8.35
C THR A 3 4.43 18.88 -8.55
N ILE A 4 3.57 18.16 -7.83
CA ILE A 4 3.44 16.70 -7.84
C ILE A 4 1.97 16.30 -7.85
N ASP A 5 1.66 15.08 -8.28
CA ASP A 5 0.32 14.52 -8.20
C ASP A 5 0.04 13.91 -6.81
N GLY A 6 -1.19 13.42 -6.61
CA GLY A 6 -1.60 12.82 -5.33
C GLY A 6 -0.80 11.58 -4.97
N ASN A 7 -0.53 10.72 -5.95
CA ASN A 7 0.28 9.51 -5.75
C ASN A 7 1.72 9.86 -5.34
N GLY A 8 2.36 10.81 -6.01
CA GLY A 8 3.68 11.34 -5.65
C GLY A 8 3.75 11.91 -4.23
N ALA A 9 2.72 12.67 -3.83
CA ALA A 9 2.64 13.23 -2.49
C ALA A 9 2.54 12.12 -1.43
N VAL A 10 1.66 11.14 -1.65
CA VAL A 10 1.44 10.02 -0.72
C VAL A 10 2.66 9.12 -0.63
N ALA A 11 3.22 8.70 -1.77
CA ALA A 11 4.40 7.86 -1.83
C ALA A 11 5.57 8.50 -1.08
N SER A 12 5.78 9.81 -1.21
CA SER A 12 6.87 10.52 -0.54
C SER A 12 6.81 10.38 0.98
N VAL A 13 5.61 10.48 1.57
CA VAL A 13 5.42 10.30 3.01
C VAL A 13 5.58 8.83 3.38
N ALA A 14 4.86 7.94 2.68
CA ALA A 14 4.87 6.50 2.93
C ALA A 14 6.29 5.92 2.92
N PHE A 15 7.09 6.27 1.91
CA PHE A 15 8.48 5.84 1.78
C PHE A 15 9.34 6.31 2.96
N ARG A 16 9.19 7.58 3.35
CA ARG A 16 9.98 8.16 4.44
C ARG A 16 9.60 7.63 5.81
N THR A 17 8.37 7.12 5.98
CA THR A 17 7.86 6.60 7.25
C THR A 17 7.71 5.08 7.26
N SER A 18 8.41 4.36 6.38
CA SER A 18 8.39 2.89 6.36
C SER A 18 9.79 2.31 6.19
N GLU A 19 9.96 1.09 6.68
CA GLU A 19 11.17 0.27 6.56
C GLU A 19 10.94 -0.88 5.58
N VAL A 20 9.70 -1.40 5.50
CA VAL A 20 9.28 -2.43 4.54
C VAL A 20 8.07 -1.95 3.76
N ILE A 21 8.10 -2.10 2.44
CA ILE A 21 7.01 -1.73 1.55
C ILE A 21 6.70 -2.94 0.67
N ALA A 22 5.64 -3.68 0.99
CA ALA A 22 5.22 -4.82 0.17
C ALA A 22 4.17 -4.37 -0.83
N ILE A 23 4.38 -4.66 -2.11
CA ILE A 23 3.61 -4.09 -3.22
C ILE A 23 3.10 -5.17 -4.16
N TYR A 24 2.04 -4.81 -4.89
CA TYR A 24 1.61 -5.49 -6.11
C TYR A 24 0.93 -4.45 -7.01
N PRO A 25 1.25 -4.40 -8.32
CA PRO A 25 0.80 -3.32 -9.18
C PRO A 25 -0.70 -3.43 -9.50
N ILE A 26 -1.46 -2.37 -9.20
CA ILE A 26 -2.85 -2.18 -9.62
C ILE A 26 -3.16 -0.70 -9.86
N THR A 27 -3.67 -0.38 -11.06
CA THR A 27 -4.08 0.99 -11.44
C THR A 27 -5.24 1.47 -10.54
N PRO A 28 -5.29 2.73 -10.08
CA PRO A 28 -4.34 3.82 -10.29
C PRO A 28 -3.21 3.92 -9.25
N SER A 29 -3.13 3.01 -8.27
CA SER A 29 -2.12 3.05 -7.21
C SER A 29 -0.70 2.64 -7.62
N SER A 30 -0.50 2.00 -8.79
CA SER A 30 0.82 1.48 -9.22
C SER A 30 1.94 2.51 -9.17
N THR A 31 1.66 3.77 -9.55
CA THR A 31 2.67 4.84 -9.55
C THR A 31 3.28 5.10 -8.17
N MET A 32 2.55 4.88 -7.07
CA MET A 32 3.11 4.99 -5.72
C MET A 32 4.16 3.90 -5.46
N ALA A 33 3.88 2.67 -5.89
CA ALA A 33 4.78 1.54 -5.76
C ALA A 33 6.03 1.70 -6.64
N GLU A 34 5.85 2.13 -7.89
CA GLU A 34 6.95 2.42 -8.83
C GLU A 34 7.89 3.51 -8.31
N GLN A 35 7.35 4.58 -7.72
CA GLN A 35 8.16 5.64 -7.10
C GLN A 35 8.92 5.15 -5.88
N ALA A 36 8.26 4.39 -4.99
CA ALA A 36 8.91 3.81 -3.83
C ALA A 36 10.06 2.88 -4.23
N ASP A 37 9.85 2.02 -5.23
CA ASP A 37 10.87 1.11 -5.76
C ASP A 37 12.05 1.89 -6.37
N ALA A 38 11.76 2.91 -7.19
CA ALA A 38 12.78 3.76 -7.78
C ALA A 38 13.61 4.50 -6.72
N TRP A 39 12.99 5.02 -5.66
CA TRP A 39 13.71 5.69 -4.58
C TRP A 39 14.56 4.72 -3.76
N ALA A 40 14.07 3.50 -3.51
CA ALA A 40 14.85 2.45 -2.86
C ALA A 40 16.05 2.03 -3.71
N GLY A 41 15.87 1.81 -5.01
CA GLY A 41 16.93 1.48 -5.96
C GLY A 41 18.01 2.56 -6.09
N ASN A 42 17.63 3.83 -5.87
CA ASN A 42 18.56 4.97 -5.81
C ASN A 42 19.18 5.18 -4.41
N GLY A 43 18.89 4.31 -3.44
CA GLY A 43 19.44 4.40 -2.08
C GLY A 43 18.91 5.56 -1.25
N LEU A 44 17.75 6.13 -1.60
CA LEU A 44 17.13 7.19 -0.81
C LEU A 44 16.83 6.69 0.60
N LYS A 45 17.06 7.54 1.60
CA LYS A 45 16.90 7.19 3.01
C LYS A 45 15.55 7.64 3.55
N ASN A 46 14.97 6.82 4.42
CA ASN A 46 13.81 7.14 5.23
C ASN A 46 14.21 8.01 6.44
N VAL A 47 13.25 8.33 7.32
CA VAL A 47 13.52 9.19 8.50
C VAL A 47 14.45 8.55 9.54
N TRP A 48 14.70 7.25 9.47
CA TRP A 48 15.62 6.53 10.35
C TRP A 48 17.03 6.39 9.76
N GLY A 49 17.27 6.87 8.53
CA GLY A 49 18.56 6.79 7.86
C GLY A 49 18.78 5.49 7.07
N ASP A 50 17.77 4.62 6.99
CA ASP A 50 17.80 3.36 6.25
C ASP A 50 17.09 3.47 4.90
N THR A 51 17.41 2.57 3.97
CA THR A 51 16.70 2.49 2.68
C THR A 51 15.55 1.49 2.83
N PRO A 52 14.28 1.91 2.66
CA PRO A 52 13.14 1.00 2.74
C PRO A 52 13.31 -0.18 1.79
N ARG A 53 12.98 -1.38 2.28
CA ARG A 53 12.96 -2.59 1.47
C ARG A 53 11.62 -2.69 0.74
N VAL A 54 11.66 -2.49 -0.58
CA VAL A 54 10.50 -2.69 -1.45
C VAL A 54 10.48 -4.14 -1.94
N VAL A 55 9.34 -4.82 -1.81
CA VAL A 55 9.18 -6.23 -2.21
C VAL A 55 7.88 -6.40 -2.99
N GLU A 56 7.99 -6.83 -4.23
CA GLU A 56 6.83 -7.23 -5.02
C GLU A 56 6.40 -8.65 -4.69
N MET A 57 5.11 -8.81 -4.39
CA MET A 57 4.50 -10.11 -4.07
C MET A 57 3.76 -10.68 -5.29
N GLN A 58 3.19 -11.88 -5.18
CA GLN A 58 2.44 -12.50 -6.27
C GLN A 58 1.01 -11.95 -6.46
N SER A 59 0.47 -11.28 -5.43
CA SER A 59 -0.85 -10.63 -5.42
C SER A 59 -0.97 -9.67 -4.24
N GLU A 60 -2.01 -8.83 -4.21
CA GLU A 60 -2.31 -7.94 -3.09
C GLU A 60 -2.58 -8.68 -1.78
N GLY A 61 -3.17 -9.88 -1.86
CA GLY A 61 -3.32 -10.76 -0.69
C GLY A 61 -1.98 -11.21 -0.12
N GLY A 62 -0.99 -11.48 -0.98
CA GLY A 62 0.39 -11.72 -0.58
C GLY A 62 1.09 -10.47 -0.03
N ALA A 63 0.87 -9.31 -0.64
CA ALA A 63 1.42 -8.03 -0.21
C ALA A 63 0.99 -7.69 1.23
N ILE A 64 -0.29 -7.74 1.55
CA ILE A 64 -0.75 -7.44 2.91
C ILE A 64 -0.30 -8.49 3.93
N ALA A 65 -0.16 -9.76 3.51
CA ALA A 65 0.36 -10.82 4.39
C ALA A 65 1.84 -10.60 4.71
N ALA A 66 2.63 -10.13 3.74
CA ALA A 66 4.02 -9.74 3.95
C ALA A 66 4.13 -8.53 4.89
N VAL A 67 3.28 -7.50 4.69
CA VAL A 67 3.15 -6.36 5.64
C VAL A 67 2.82 -6.87 7.04
N HIS A 68 1.85 -7.77 7.16
CA HIS A 68 1.47 -8.35 8.45
C HIS A 68 2.64 -9.04 9.13
N GLY A 69 3.38 -9.90 8.42
CA GLY A 69 4.58 -10.54 8.94
C GLY A 69 5.67 -9.55 9.37
N ALA A 70 5.95 -8.54 8.54
CA ALA A 70 6.96 -7.53 8.83
C ALA A 70 6.62 -6.72 10.10
N LEU A 71 5.35 -6.34 10.25
CA LEU A 71 4.87 -5.65 11.45
C LEU A 71 4.98 -6.51 12.72
N GLN A 72 4.72 -7.82 12.63
CA GLN A 72 4.92 -8.74 13.76
C GLN A 72 6.38 -8.85 14.20
N THR A 73 7.33 -8.57 13.30
CA THR A 73 8.76 -8.51 13.63
C THR A 73 9.22 -7.14 14.13
N GLY A 74 8.31 -6.17 14.27
CA GLY A 74 8.59 -4.83 14.78
C GLY A 74 8.95 -3.79 13.71
N SER A 75 8.84 -4.13 12.42
CA SER A 75 9.20 -3.22 11.33
C SER A 75 8.01 -2.38 10.86
N LEU A 76 8.18 -1.07 10.77
CA LEU A 76 7.14 -0.17 10.28
C LEU A 76 6.93 -0.38 8.79
N SER A 77 5.75 -0.89 8.44
CA SER A 77 5.49 -1.38 7.09
C SER A 77 4.27 -0.72 6.46
N THR A 78 4.26 -0.61 5.13
CA THR A 78 3.13 -0.04 4.37
C THR A 78 2.90 -0.80 3.05
N SER A 79 1.78 -0.49 2.40
CA SER A 79 1.44 -0.99 1.07
C SER A 79 0.56 0.02 0.33
N PHE A 80 0.47 -0.13 -1.00
CA PHE A 80 -0.33 0.67 -1.91
C PHE A 80 -1.32 -0.24 -2.63
N THR A 81 -2.60 0.13 -2.69
CA THR A 81 -3.60 -0.70 -3.40
C THR A 81 -4.80 0.11 -3.89
N SER A 82 -5.70 -0.55 -4.61
CA SER A 82 -6.96 -0.01 -5.13
C SER A 82 -7.95 -1.14 -5.42
N SER A 83 -9.27 -0.89 -5.37
CA SER A 83 -10.31 -1.76 -5.94
C SER A 83 -10.17 -3.25 -5.57
N GLN A 84 -10.00 -4.13 -6.56
CA GLN A 84 -9.94 -5.59 -6.38
C GLN A 84 -8.77 -6.00 -5.50
N GLY A 85 -7.67 -5.26 -5.58
CA GLY A 85 -6.52 -5.48 -4.72
C GLY A 85 -6.85 -5.30 -3.25
N LEU A 86 -7.60 -4.23 -2.92
CA LEU A 86 -8.06 -3.99 -1.55
C LEU A 86 -8.98 -5.13 -1.05
N LEU A 87 -9.82 -5.69 -1.92
CA LEU A 87 -10.69 -6.82 -1.55
C LEU A 87 -9.88 -8.08 -1.20
N LEU A 88 -8.78 -8.34 -1.91
CA LEU A 88 -7.87 -9.44 -1.60
C LEU A 88 -7.16 -9.26 -0.25
N MET A 89 -7.10 -8.02 0.27
CA MET A 89 -6.46 -7.73 1.55
C MET A 89 -7.38 -7.94 2.77
N ILE A 90 -8.71 -8.03 2.58
CA ILE A 90 -9.72 -8.09 3.67
C ILE A 90 -9.40 -9.10 4.77
N PRO A 91 -9.06 -10.38 4.48
CA PRO A 91 -8.81 -11.36 5.54
C PRO A 91 -7.66 -10.96 6.47
N THR A 92 -6.62 -10.33 5.92
CA THR A 92 -5.45 -9.91 6.69
C THR A 92 -5.70 -8.59 7.42
N LEU A 93 -6.53 -7.69 6.87
CA LEU A 93 -6.91 -6.45 7.55
C LEU A 93 -7.59 -6.72 8.91
N TYR A 94 -8.46 -7.72 9.00
CA TYR A 94 -9.04 -8.16 10.28
C TYR A 94 -7.97 -8.58 11.30
N LYS A 95 -6.91 -9.27 10.85
CA LYS A 95 -5.81 -9.67 11.73
C LYS A 95 -5.00 -8.47 12.20
N LEU A 96 -4.68 -7.54 11.29
CA LEU A 96 -3.95 -6.32 11.61
C LEU A 96 -4.70 -5.46 12.63
N ALA A 97 -5.99 -5.23 12.39
CA ALA A 97 -6.85 -4.48 13.29
C ALA A 97 -7.01 -5.19 14.65
N GLY A 98 -7.29 -6.50 14.64
CA GLY A 98 -7.45 -7.29 15.86
C GLY A 98 -6.17 -7.38 16.71
N GLN A 99 -5.01 -7.21 16.11
CA GLN A 99 -3.71 -7.20 16.79
C GLN A 99 -3.23 -5.80 17.17
N LEU A 100 -4.02 -4.76 16.90
CA LEU A 100 -3.74 -3.36 17.25
C LEU A 100 -2.34 -2.91 16.80
N THR A 101 -1.91 -3.37 15.63
CA THR A 101 -0.56 -3.12 15.12
C THR A 101 -0.53 -1.83 14.31
N PRO A 102 0.40 -0.89 14.58
CA PRO A 102 0.44 0.40 13.89
C PRO A 102 0.78 0.20 12.42
N PHE A 103 -0.13 0.60 11.54
CA PHE A 103 -0.02 0.38 10.10
C PHE A 103 -0.80 1.45 9.34
N VAL A 104 -0.31 1.80 8.14
CA VAL A 104 -1.01 2.69 7.21
C VAL A 104 -1.10 1.99 5.85
N LEU A 105 -2.32 1.84 5.34
CA LEU A 105 -2.61 1.42 3.97
C LEU A 105 -2.96 2.65 3.13
N HIS A 106 -2.28 2.82 2.00
CA HIS A 106 -2.55 3.92 1.08
C HIS A 106 -3.38 3.42 -0.09
N VAL A 107 -4.61 3.93 -0.22
CA VAL A 107 -5.58 3.50 -1.23
C VAL A 107 -5.88 4.63 -2.20
N ALA A 108 -5.63 4.41 -3.48
CA ALA A 108 -6.17 5.25 -4.53
C ALA A 108 -7.57 4.72 -4.91
N ALA A 109 -8.59 5.19 -4.18
CA ALA A 109 -9.93 4.64 -4.22
C ALA A 109 -10.47 4.49 -5.66
N ARG A 110 -10.96 3.31 -6.00
CA ARG A 110 -11.33 2.89 -7.36
C ARG A 110 -12.52 1.93 -7.35
N THR A 111 -13.40 2.09 -8.33
CA THR A 111 -14.58 1.25 -8.54
C THR A 111 -14.28 -0.25 -8.42
N VAL A 112 -15.07 -0.96 -7.63
CA VAL A 112 -15.13 -2.43 -7.57
C VAL A 112 -15.85 -2.93 -8.82
N ALA A 113 -15.24 -3.89 -9.52
CA ALA A 113 -15.86 -4.48 -10.69
C ALA A 113 -17.16 -5.19 -10.30
N THR A 114 -18.27 -4.80 -10.94
CA THR A 114 -19.59 -5.41 -10.73
C THR A 114 -20.08 -6.02 -12.04
N HIS A 115 -20.79 -5.23 -12.86
CA HIS A 115 -21.20 -5.63 -14.21
C HIS A 115 -20.10 -5.39 -15.26
N ALA A 116 -19.16 -4.49 -14.97
CA ALA A 116 -18.01 -4.16 -15.80
C ALA A 116 -16.83 -3.72 -14.92
N LEU A 117 -15.62 -3.79 -15.48
CA LEU A 117 -14.41 -3.23 -14.87
C LEU A 117 -14.40 -1.71 -15.07
N SER A 118 -14.04 -0.98 -14.02
CA SER A 118 -13.72 0.46 -14.09
C SER A 118 -12.41 0.72 -13.37
N ILE A 119 -11.52 1.48 -14.03
CA ILE A 119 -10.25 1.94 -13.45
C ILE A 119 -10.37 3.32 -12.78
N PHE A 120 -11.57 3.89 -12.76
CA PHE A 120 -11.84 5.24 -12.27
C PHE A 120 -12.29 5.25 -10.81
N GLY A 121 -12.25 6.45 -10.22
CA GLY A 121 -12.45 6.65 -8.79
C GLY A 121 -13.92 6.63 -8.37
N ASP A 122 -14.20 5.83 -7.34
CA ASP A 122 -15.32 5.97 -6.40
C ASP A 122 -14.88 5.34 -5.07
N HIS A 123 -15.77 5.23 -4.08
CA HIS A 123 -15.43 4.70 -2.75
C HIS A 123 -15.90 3.25 -2.51
N SER A 124 -16.34 2.54 -3.54
CA SER A 124 -16.91 1.18 -3.38
C SER A 124 -15.92 0.20 -2.76
N ASP A 125 -14.62 0.35 -3.03
CA ASP A 125 -13.55 -0.46 -2.46
C ASP A 125 -13.29 -0.14 -0.99
N VAL A 126 -13.11 1.13 -0.64
CA VAL A 126 -12.92 1.57 0.74
C VAL A 126 -14.15 1.23 1.60
N MET A 127 -15.36 1.37 1.05
CA MET A 127 -16.59 1.01 1.76
C MET A 127 -16.76 -0.50 1.96
N ALA A 128 -16.10 -1.32 1.14
CA ALA A 128 -16.11 -2.78 1.28
C ALA A 128 -15.23 -3.28 2.44
N VAL A 129 -14.34 -2.44 2.97
CA VAL A 129 -13.45 -2.79 4.10
C VAL A 129 -13.78 -2.05 5.39
N ARG A 130 -14.88 -1.28 5.45
CA ARG A 130 -15.23 -0.46 6.63
C ARG A 130 -15.42 -1.24 7.93
N GLN A 131 -15.61 -2.55 7.84
CA GLN A 131 -15.87 -3.46 8.97
C GLN A 131 -14.61 -4.23 9.42
N THR A 132 -13.48 -4.08 8.73
CA THR A 132 -12.21 -4.70 9.12
C THR A 132 -11.53 -3.89 10.20
#